data_AF-A0A8J6TH80-F1
#
_entry.id   AF-A0A8J6TH80-F1
#
_cell.length_a   1.000
_cell.length_b   1.000
_cell.length_c   1.000
_cell.angle_alpha   90.00
_cell.angle_beta   90.00
_cell.angle_gamma   90.00
#
_symmetry.space_group_name_H-M   'P 1'
#
loop_
_entity.id
_entity.type
_entity.pdbx_description
1 polymer ?
#
loop_
_entity_poly.entity_id
_entity_poly.type
_entity_poly.pdbx_seq_one_letter_code
_entity_poly.pdbx_strand_id
1 'polypeptide(L)'
;MPVVAKIVIFLLWVNFVPALANLIWGDRFTTPVDGGLLWFDKRPIFGPNKTIRGIILSTLGATAIFPLLGPIWWLASIAALLAMAGDLLSSFIKRRFNLSSGRTVVVLDQIFESLFPALFLSLFLSLTVMQVAIILLCFMPVSFLGSFFWNYITYRPPQENYPRIIRSPVRFREWRSCHTPLARWQGMLNLTSFLSNQVCLTSFFKMTGLYEAGISNTLNVQVEEKTFYLPTLPDAFDHFRILLLTDLHLDGLENLTEILIEKLQAIDVDLCLIGGDIRMKTYGPIAPCLRHLRRLIPHI
;
A
#
# COMPACT_ATOMS: atom_id res chain seq x y z
N MET A 1 8.65 -33.83 8.87
CA MET A 1 7.83 -32.77 9.51
C MET A 1 6.71 -33.42 10.30
N PRO A 2 6.53 -33.08 11.59
CA PRO A 2 5.39 -33.57 12.37
C PRO A 2 4.08 -33.14 11.68
N VAL A 3 3.06 -34.00 11.66
CA VAL A 3 1.75 -33.78 10.99
C VAL A 3 1.15 -32.42 11.38
N VAL A 4 1.30 -32.03 12.65
CA VAL A 4 0.91 -30.73 13.19
C VAL A 4 1.49 -29.56 12.40
N ALA A 5 2.79 -29.56 12.09
CA ALA A 5 3.44 -28.46 11.36
C ALA A 5 2.89 -28.34 9.93
N LYS A 6 2.61 -29.47 9.27
CA LYS A 6 2.00 -29.49 7.94
C LYS A 6 0.61 -28.85 7.93
N ILE A 7 -0.20 -29.15 8.95
CA ILE A 7 -1.54 -28.56 9.10
C ILE A 7 -1.45 -27.07 9.40
N VAL A 8 -0.56 -26.63 10.30
CA VAL A 8 -0.38 -25.21 10.60
C VAL A 8 0.03 -24.44 9.35
N ILE A 9 1.01 -24.93 8.58
CA ILE A 9 1.43 -24.31 7.31
C ILE A 9 0.27 -24.24 6.32
N PHE A 10 -0.51 -25.32 6.19
CA PHE A 10 -1.69 -25.36 5.34
C PHE A 10 -2.72 -24.29 5.75
N LEU A 11 -3.05 -24.18 7.03
CA LEU A 11 -4.01 -23.20 7.52
C LEU A 11 -3.52 -21.76 7.33
N LEU A 12 -2.24 -21.51 7.56
CA LEU A 12 -1.63 -20.19 7.30
C LEU A 12 -1.72 -19.83 5.82
N TRP A 13 -1.44 -20.78 4.92
CA TRP A 13 -1.56 -20.57 3.49
C TRP A 13 -2.99 -20.23 3.08
N VAL A 14 -3.96 -21.05 3.48
CA VAL A 14 -5.37 -20.88 3.09
C VAL A 14 -5.92 -19.53 3.56
N ASN A 15 -5.61 -19.10 4.78
CA ASN A 15 -6.06 -17.80 5.29
C ASN A 15 -5.28 -16.61 4.68
N PHE A 16 -4.08 -16.85 4.13
CA PHE A 16 -3.28 -15.82 3.46
C PHE A 16 -3.70 -15.57 2.00
N VAL A 17 -4.17 -16.59 1.29
CA VAL A 17 -4.54 -16.51 -0.14
C VAL A 17 -5.52 -15.37 -0.47
N PRO A 18 -6.60 -15.10 0.30
CA PRO A 18 -7.49 -13.96 0.04
C PRO A 18 -6.78 -12.61 0.08
N ALA A 19 -5.89 -12.41 1.05
CA ALA A 19 -5.12 -11.18 1.20
C ALA A 19 -4.13 -11.00 0.04
N LEU A 20 -3.48 -12.09 -0.37
CA LEU A 20 -2.59 -12.10 -1.53
C LEU A 20 -3.34 -11.79 -2.84
N ALA A 21 -4.52 -12.40 -3.03
CA ALA A 21 -5.36 -12.15 -4.20
C ALA A 21 -5.78 -10.67 -4.29
N ASN A 22 -6.10 -10.05 -3.14
CA ASN A 22 -6.43 -8.63 -3.08
C ASN A 22 -5.25 -7.74 -3.47
N LEU A 23 -4.01 -8.15 -3.18
CA LEU A 23 -2.81 -7.41 -3.57
C LEU A 23 -2.52 -7.48 -5.07
N ILE A 24 -2.74 -8.65 -5.68
CA ILE A 24 -2.44 -8.90 -7.09
C ILE A 24 -3.52 -8.32 -8.02
N TRP A 25 -4.80 -8.61 -7.72
CA TRP A 25 -5.91 -8.27 -8.61
C TRP A 25 -6.68 -7.02 -8.21
N GLY A 26 -6.41 -6.44 -7.03
CA GLY A 26 -7.15 -5.28 -6.52
C GLY A 26 -8.66 -5.52 -6.56
N ASP A 27 -9.38 -4.59 -7.20
CA ASP A 27 -10.84 -4.57 -7.31
C ASP A 27 -11.46 -5.58 -8.27
N ARG A 28 -10.66 -6.23 -9.12
CA ARG A 28 -11.23 -7.13 -10.15
C ARG A 28 -11.92 -8.31 -9.48
N PHE A 29 -13.21 -8.52 -9.76
CA PHE A 29 -14.01 -9.61 -9.19
C PHE A 29 -14.15 -9.57 -7.66
N THR A 30 -14.37 -8.38 -7.08
CA THR A 30 -14.57 -8.17 -5.63
C THR A 30 -16.02 -8.28 -5.18
N THR A 31 -16.81 -9.15 -5.80
CA THR A 31 -18.21 -9.37 -5.39
C THR A 31 -18.26 -9.85 -3.94
N PRO A 32 -18.94 -9.10 -3.04
CA PRO A 32 -19.05 -9.48 -1.64
C PRO A 32 -19.96 -10.71 -1.52
N VAL A 33 -19.66 -11.58 -0.56
CA VAL A 33 -20.41 -12.83 -0.34
C VAL A 33 -21.85 -12.56 0.06
N ASP A 34 -22.10 -11.49 0.82
CA ASP A 34 -23.44 -11.07 1.21
C ASP A 34 -24.16 -10.23 0.16
N GLY A 35 -23.52 -9.88 -0.97
CA GLY A 35 -24.13 -9.01 -1.98
C GLY A 35 -24.54 -7.62 -1.46
N GLY A 36 -24.06 -7.20 -0.29
CA GLY A 36 -24.52 -5.98 0.39
C GLY A 36 -25.82 -6.13 1.20
N LEU A 37 -26.30 -7.36 1.42
CA LEU A 37 -27.48 -7.62 2.23
C LEU A 37 -27.31 -7.14 3.68
N LEU A 38 -28.38 -6.58 4.22
CA LEU A 38 -28.50 -6.20 5.63
C LEU A 38 -29.28 -7.26 6.39
N TRP A 39 -28.89 -7.52 7.62
CA TRP A 39 -29.61 -8.38 8.55
C TRP A 39 -30.76 -7.61 9.24
N PHE A 40 -31.56 -8.28 10.06
CA PHE A 40 -32.70 -7.68 10.78
C PHE A 40 -32.31 -6.45 11.63
N ASP A 41 -31.05 -6.35 12.04
CA ASP A 41 -30.50 -5.22 12.80
C ASP A 41 -30.03 -4.04 11.92
N LYS A 42 -30.37 -4.05 10.62
CA LYS A 42 -29.94 -3.07 9.60
C LYS A 42 -28.43 -3.00 9.38
N ARG A 43 -27.66 -3.98 9.87
CA ARG A 43 -26.21 -4.06 9.66
C ARG A 43 -25.87 -5.10 8.59
N PRO A 44 -24.74 -4.96 7.88
CA PRO A 44 -24.29 -5.97 6.92
C PRO A 44 -24.23 -7.36 7.53
N ILE A 45 -24.40 -8.41 6.73
CA ILE A 45 -24.30 -9.79 7.21
C ILE A 45 -22.83 -10.15 7.49
N PHE A 46 -21.95 -9.96 6.50
CA PHE A 46 -20.50 -10.24 6.64
C PHE A 46 -19.65 -8.98 6.44
N GLY A 47 -20.12 -8.07 5.59
CA GLY A 47 -19.42 -6.86 5.20
C GLY A 47 -18.60 -7.01 3.91
N PRO A 48 -18.17 -5.89 3.33
CA PRO A 48 -17.63 -5.84 1.96
C PRO A 48 -16.27 -6.53 1.78
N ASN A 49 -15.53 -6.80 2.87
CA ASN A 49 -14.20 -7.40 2.78
C ASN A 49 -14.25 -8.92 2.52
N LYS A 50 -15.41 -9.56 2.66
CA LYS A 50 -15.57 -11.00 2.41
C LYS A 50 -16.06 -11.21 0.99
N THR A 51 -15.19 -11.72 0.12
CA THR A 51 -15.43 -11.81 -1.32
C THR A 51 -15.56 -13.25 -1.80
N ILE A 52 -16.41 -13.47 -2.81
CA ILE A 52 -16.61 -14.78 -3.44
C ILE A 52 -15.28 -15.28 -4.05
N ARG A 53 -14.53 -14.37 -4.69
CA ARG A 53 -13.19 -14.63 -5.21
C ARG A 53 -12.25 -15.15 -4.12
N GLY A 54 -12.26 -14.55 -2.93
CA GLY A 54 -11.43 -14.98 -1.81
C GLY A 54 -11.68 -16.44 -1.44
N ILE A 55 -12.94 -16.85 -1.37
CA ILE A 55 -13.33 -18.24 -1.06
C ILE A 55 -12.86 -19.18 -2.18
N ILE A 56 -13.16 -18.86 -3.44
CA ILE A 56 -12.77 -19.69 -4.60
C ILE A 56 -11.25 -19.84 -4.70
N LEU A 57 -10.50 -18.75 -4.55
CA LEU A 57 -9.05 -18.81 -4.63
C LEU A 57 -8.44 -19.55 -3.43
N SER A 58 -9.04 -19.45 -2.25
CA SER A 58 -8.56 -20.20 -1.08
C SER A 58 -8.76 -21.70 -1.23
N THR A 59 -9.89 -22.13 -1.79
CA THR A 59 -10.14 -23.56 -2.07
C THR A 59 -9.23 -24.08 -3.18
N LEU A 60 -9.06 -23.34 -4.27
CA LEU A 60 -8.10 -23.70 -5.33
C LEU A 60 -6.65 -23.71 -4.79
N GLY A 61 -6.27 -22.69 -4.01
CA GLY A 61 -4.96 -22.62 -3.36
C GLY A 61 -4.71 -23.76 -2.38
N ALA A 62 -5.74 -24.21 -1.66
CA ALA A 62 -5.67 -25.40 -0.82
C ALA A 62 -5.45 -26.67 -1.64
N THR A 63 -6.16 -26.80 -2.77
CA THR A 63 -5.93 -27.94 -3.69
C THR A 63 -4.56 -27.94 -4.32
N ALA A 64 -3.85 -26.81 -4.45
CA ALA A 64 -2.47 -26.81 -4.94
C ALA A 64 -1.47 -27.32 -3.89
N ILE A 65 -1.78 -27.14 -2.61
CA ILE A 65 -0.92 -27.48 -1.47
C ILE A 65 -1.37 -28.78 -0.79
N PHE A 66 -2.35 -29.49 -1.35
CA PHE A 66 -2.87 -30.75 -0.82
C PHE A 66 -1.82 -31.83 -0.47
N PRO A 67 -0.66 -31.97 -1.17
CA PRO A 67 0.31 -33.01 -0.84
C PRO A 67 0.93 -32.82 0.56
N LEU A 68 0.84 -31.61 1.14
CA LEU A 68 1.23 -31.37 2.52
C LEU A 68 0.34 -32.10 3.53
N LEU A 69 -0.96 -32.22 3.26
CA LEU A 69 -1.93 -32.88 4.15
C LEU A 69 -2.06 -34.38 3.88
N GLY A 70 -1.73 -34.85 2.67
CA GLY A 70 -1.81 -36.26 2.30
C GLY A 70 -2.22 -36.47 0.83
N PRO A 71 -2.63 -37.71 0.45
CA PRO A 71 -2.87 -38.07 -0.95
C PRO A 71 -4.20 -37.57 -1.53
N ILE A 72 -5.06 -36.95 -0.70
CA ILE A 72 -6.46 -36.69 -1.05
C ILE A 72 -6.72 -35.19 -1.17
N TRP A 73 -6.93 -34.72 -2.40
CA TRP A 73 -7.19 -33.31 -2.70
C TRP A 73 -8.53 -32.81 -2.12
N TRP A 74 -9.58 -33.64 -2.06
CA TRP A 74 -10.89 -33.22 -1.55
C TRP A 74 -10.87 -32.88 -0.05
N LEU A 75 -10.02 -33.54 0.73
CA LEU A 75 -9.84 -33.26 2.16
C LEU A 75 -9.32 -31.83 2.37
N ALA A 76 -8.35 -31.42 1.54
CA ALA A 76 -7.81 -30.06 1.55
C ALA A 76 -8.87 -29.03 1.14
N SER A 77 -9.69 -29.32 0.12
CA SER A 77 -10.78 -28.43 -0.30
C SER A 77 -11.81 -28.21 0.81
N ILE A 78 -12.25 -29.28 1.49
CA ILE A 78 -13.23 -29.17 2.57
C ILE A 78 -12.63 -28.44 3.77
N ALA A 79 -11.38 -28.76 4.15
CA ALA A 79 -10.69 -28.06 5.21
C ALA A 79 -10.57 -26.54 4.92
N ALA A 80 -10.32 -26.15 3.67
CA ALA A 80 -10.28 -24.75 3.27
C ALA A 80 -11.65 -24.08 3.30
N LEU A 81 -12.70 -24.76 2.86
CA LEU A 81 -14.08 -24.26 2.99
C LEU A 81 -14.48 -24.04 4.45
N LEU A 82 -14.07 -24.95 5.34
CA LEU A 82 -14.30 -24.82 6.79
C LEU A 82 -13.53 -23.64 7.39
N ALA A 83 -12.30 -23.39 6.93
CA ALA A 83 -11.53 -22.21 7.37
C ALA A 83 -12.25 -20.92 6.95
N MET A 84 -12.69 -20.84 5.69
CA MET A 84 -13.46 -19.71 5.16
C MET A 84 -14.80 -19.54 5.88
N ALA A 85 -15.48 -20.64 6.23
CA ALA A 85 -16.71 -20.61 7.01
C ALA A 85 -16.46 -20.06 8.42
N GLY A 86 -15.35 -20.42 9.06
CA GLY A 86 -14.91 -19.85 10.32
C GLY A 86 -14.72 -18.34 10.24
N ASP A 87 -14.04 -17.85 9.21
CA ASP A 87 -13.81 -16.42 8.97
C ASP A 87 -15.12 -15.63 8.70
N LEU A 88 -16.07 -16.24 7.96
CA LEU A 88 -17.41 -15.69 7.76
C LEU A 88 -18.20 -15.61 9.08
N LEU A 89 -18.13 -16.64 9.92
CA LEU A 89 -18.77 -16.67 11.23
C LEU A 89 -18.21 -15.59 12.15
N SER A 90 -16.88 -15.47 12.23
CA SER A 90 -16.21 -14.40 12.98
C SER A 90 -16.66 -13.03 12.49
N SER A 91 -16.80 -12.85 11.18
CA SER A 91 -17.25 -11.59 10.58
C SER A 91 -18.70 -11.26 10.91
N PHE A 92 -19.59 -12.24 10.84
CA PHE A 92 -20.99 -12.10 11.26
C PHE A 92 -21.08 -11.68 12.74
N ILE A 93 -20.37 -12.36 13.64
CA ILE A 93 -20.34 -12.03 15.07
C ILE A 93 -19.84 -10.58 15.25
N LYS A 94 -18.77 -10.19 14.56
CA LYS A 94 -18.26 -8.81 14.60
C LYS A 94 -19.31 -7.77 14.18
N ARG A 95 -20.20 -8.07 13.21
CA ARG A 95 -21.27 -7.14 12.79
C ARG A 95 -22.33 -6.95 13.88
N ARG A 96 -22.68 -8.02 14.58
CA ARG A 96 -23.66 -7.98 15.69
C ARG A 96 -23.15 -7.14 16.87
N PHE A 97 -21.82 -7.10 17.08
CA PHE A 97 -21.17 -6.22 18.06
C PHE A 97 -20.83 -4.81 17.56
N ASN A 98 -21.33 -4.38 16.41
CA ASN A 98 -21.12 -3.03 15.85
C ASN A 98 -19.65 -2.71 15.52
N LEU A 99 -18.85 -3.71 15.18
CA LEU A 99 -17.46 -3.49 14.77
C LEU A 99 -17.39 -3.16 13.28
N SER A 100 -16.44 -2.32 12.86
CA SER A 100 -16.22 -1.94 11.47
C SER A 100 -15.54 -3.05 10.66
N SER A 101 -15.74 -3.06 9.33
CA SER A 101 -15.22 -4.14 8.47
C SER A 101 -13.70 -4.04 8.39
N GLY A 102 -12.99 -5.17 8.52
CA GLY A 102 -11.53 -5.20 8.51
C GLY A 102 -10.87 -4.97 9.87
N ARG A 103 -11.64 -4.66 10.93
CA ARG A 103 -11.11 -4.69 12.29
C ARG A 103 -10.83 -6.14 12.71
N THR A 104 -9.59 -6.40 13.09
CA THR A 104 -9.14 -7.68 13.63
C THR A 104 -9.51 -7.75 15.10
N VAL A 105 -10.25 -8.80 15.48
CA VAL A 105 -10.53 -9.07 16.90
C VAL A 105 -9.61 -10.20 17.33
N VAL A 106 -8.79 -9.91 18.34
CA VAL A 106 -7.84 -10.89 18.88
C VAL A 106 -8.62 -12.14 19.30
N VAL A 107 -8.10 -13.31 18.96
CA VAL A 107 -8.65 -14.63 19.30
C VAL A 107 -9.89 -15.02 18.50
N LEU A 108 -10.90 -14.16 18.40
CA LEU A 108 -12.19 -14.49 17.76
C LEU A 108 -12.00 -14.96 16.31
N ASP A 109 -11.20 -14.21 15.54
CA ASP A 109 -10.98 -14.50 14.12
C ASP A 109 -10.20 -15.83 13.97
N GLN A 110 -9.11 -15.98 14.72
CA GLN A 110 -8.19 -17.11 14.58
C GLN A 110 -8.72 -18.43 15.12
N ILE A 111 -9.60 -18.42 16.15
CA ILE A 111 -10.17 -19.66 16.71
C ILE A 111 -10.98 -20.38 15.66
N PHE A 112 -11.97 -19.74 15.04
CA PHE A 112 -12.87 -20.43 14.11
C PHE A 112 -12.18 -20.84 12.81
N GLU A 113 -11.25 -20.01 12.31
CA GLU A 113 -10.41 -20.30 11.14
C GLU A 113 -9.55 -21.56 11.29
N SER A 114 -9.17 -21.92 12.52
CA SER A 114 -8.31 -23.08 12.78
C SER A 114 -9.01 -24.26 13.42
N LEU A 115 -10.03 -24.01 14.26
CA LEU A 115 -10.77 -25.05 14.96
C LEU A 115 -11.59 -25.91 14.00
N PHE A 116 -12.38 -25.32 13.09
CA PHE A 116 -13.22 -26.11 12.18
C PHE A 116 -12.40 -27.04 11.27
N PRO A 117 -11.33 -26.55 10.60
CA PRO A 117 -10.49 -27.43 9.81
C PRO A 117 -9.76 -28.48 10.66
N ALA A 118 -9.25 -28.11 11.84
CA ALA A 118 -8.50 -29.05 12.69
C ALA A 118 -9.39 -30.18 13.22
N LEU A 119 -10.63 -29.88 13.63
CA LEU A 119 -11.61 -30.88 14.02
C LEU A 119 -11.95 -31.81 12.85
N PHE A 120 -12.19 -31.26 11.66
CA PHE A 120 -12.46 -32.07 10.49
C PHE A 120 -11.27 -32.99 10.14
N LEU A 121 -10.06 -32.44 10.08
CA LEU A 121 -8.84 -33.21 9.80
C LEU A 121 -8.55 -34.25 10.88
N SER A 122 -8.96 -34.04 12.13
CA SER A 122 -8.80 -35.01 13.21
C SER A 122 -9.53 -36.33 12.95
N LEU A 123 -10.66 -36.29 12.23
CA LEU A 123 -11.46 -37.46 11.89
C LEU A 123 -10.80 -38.35 10.83
N PHE A 124 -9.90 -37.79 10.01
CA PHE A 124 -9.29 -38.50 8.88
C PHE A 124 -7.80 -38.78 9.08
N LEU A 125 -7.10 -37.94 9.84
CA LEU A 125 -5.65 -38.04 10.08
C LEU A 125 -5.31 -38.63 11.45
N SER A 126 -6.29 -39.19 12.16
CA SER A 126 -6.15 -39.79 13.50
C SER A 126 -5.42 -38.87 14.49
N LEU A 127 -5.79 -37.59 14.50
CA LEU A 127 -5.14 -36.59 15.35
C LEU A 127 -5.58 -36.75 16.80
N THR A 128 -4.65 -36.64 17.73
CA THR A 128 -4.98 -36.62 19.17
C THR A 128 -5.52 -35.25 19.58
N VAL A 129 -6.29 -35.19 20.67
CA VAL A 129 -6.78 -33.91 21.25
C VAL A 129 -5.61 -32.97 21.55
N MET A 130 -4.47 -33.51 22.03
CA MET A 130 -3.26 -32.75 22.26
C MET A 130 -2.69 -32.15 20.96
N GLN A 131 -2.71 -32.88 19.85
CA GLN A 131 -2.25 -32.36 18.57
C GLN A 131 -3.15 -31.23 18.06
N VAL A 132 -4.48 -31.35 18.22
CA VAL A 132 -5.43 -30.27 17.88
C VAL A 132 -5.15 -29.03 18.74
N ALA A 133 -4.95 -29.20 20.04
CA ALA A 133 -4.61 -28.10 20.94
C ALA A 133 -3.28 -27.41 20.53
N ILE A 134 -2.26 -28.19 20.14
CA ILE A 134 -0.99 -27.64 19.64
C ILE A 134 -1.19 -26.88 18.32
N ILE A 135 -2.00 -27.40 17.38
CA ILE A 135 -2.31 -26.70 16.12
C ILE A 135 -2.91 -25.32 16.42
N LEU A 136 -3.90 -25.25 17.31
CA LEU A 136 -4.52 -24.00 17.73
C LEU A 136 -3.51 -23.05 18.38
N LEU A 137 -2.71 -23.57 19.32
CA LEU A 137 -1.71 -22.79 20.05
C LEU A 137 -0.58 -22.26 19.15
N CYS A 138 -0.23 -22.98 18.09
CA CYS A 138 0.74 -22.51 17.10
C CYS A 138 0.13 -21.56 16.05
N PHE A 139 -1.06 -21.87 15.54
CA PHE A 139 -1.69 -21.09 14.47
C PHE A 139 -2.13 -19.71 14.95
N MET A 140 -2.79 -19.62 16.11
CA MET A 140 -3.34 -18.35 16.62
C MET A 140 -2.31 -17.22 16.72
N PRO A 141 -1.15 -17.38 17.39
CA PRO A 141 -0.17 -16.30 17.51
C PRO A 141 0.44 -15.92 16.16
N VAL A 142 0.71 -16.90 15.29
CA VAL A 142 1.31 -16.62 13.97
C VAL A 142 0.32 -15.89 13.07
N SER A 143 -0.94 -16.33 13.03
CA SER A 143 -2.00 -15.66 12.27
C SER A 143 -2.26 -14.25 12.81
N PHE A 144 -2.30 -14.08 14.14
CA PHE A 144 -2.45 -12.78 14.76
C PHE A 144 -1.29 -11.83 14.41
N LEU A 145 -0.03 -12.28 14.54
CA LEU A 145 1.15 -11.48 14.17
C LEU A 145 1.13 -11.10 12.69
N GLY A 146 0.76 -12.03 11.80
CA GLY A 146 0.61 -11.77 10.38
C GLY A 146 -0.46 -10.71 10.09
N SER A 147 -1.61 -10.79 10.76
CA SER A 147 -2.69 -9.83 10.63
C SER A 147 -2.33 -8.45 11.21
N PHE A 148 -1.65 -8.42 12.36
CA PHE A 148 -1.12 -7.20 12.96
C PHE A 148 -0.10 -6.51 12.03
N PHE A 149 0.84 -7.28 11.48
CA PHE A 149 1.83 -6.76 10.54
C PHE A 149 1.17 -6.25 9.25
N TRP A 150 0.19 -6.98 8.72
CA TRP A 150 -0.57 -6.55 7.55
C TRP A 150 -1.32 -5.24 7.80
N ASN A 151 -1.97 -5.10 8.96
CA ASN A 151 -2.62 -3.86 9.37
C ASN A 151 -1.61 -2.74 9.60
N TYR A 152 -0.46 -3.01 10.21
CA TYR A 152 0.58 -2.01 10.40
C TYR A 152 1.09 -1.42 9.06
N ILE A 153 1.19 -2.25 8.02
CA ILE A 153 1.60 -1.82 6.68
C ILE A 153 0.46 -1.13 5.93
N THR A 154 -0.75 -1.68 5.98
CA THR A 154 -1.86 -1.24 5.12
C THR A 154 -2.79 -0.23 5.77
N TYR A 155 -2.83 -0.14 7.09
CA TYR A 155 -3.69 0.77 7.83
C TYR A 155 -2.93 2.01 8.29
N ARG A 156 -3.20 3.12 7.62
CA ARG A 156 -3.04 4.47 8.20
C ARG A 156 -4.42 5.12 8.20
N PRO A 157 -4.89 5.68 9.32
CA PRO A 157 -6.13 6.43 9.31
C PRO A 157 -6.02 7.55 8.26
N PRO A 158 -7.00 7.69 7.35
CA PRO A 158 -7.02 8.84 6.46
C PRO A 158 -7.08 10.13 7.30
N GLN A 159 -6.57 11.24 6.76
CA GLN A 159 -6.79 12.55 7.36
C GLN A 159 -8.29 12.83 7.43
N GLU A 160 -8.72 13.62 8.42
CA GLU A 160 -10.09 14.11 8.49
C GLU A 160 -10.46 14.77 7.16
N ASN A 161 -11.64 14.44 6.62
CA ASN A 161 -12.15 14.94 5.34
C ASN A 161 -11.36 14.52 4.08
N TYR A 162 -10.59 13.42 4.11
CA TYR A 162 -9.96 12.92 2.89
C TYR A 162 -11.00 12.41 1.88
N PRO A 163 -11.09 13.00 0.66
CA PRO A 163 -12.22 12.79 -0.24
C PRO A 163 -12.23 11.42 -0.94
N ARG A 164 -11.12 10.67 -0.88
CA ARG A 164 -10.96 9.39 -1.60
C ARG A 164 -10.84 8.23 -0.63
N ILE A 165 -11.49 7.11 -0.95
CA ILE A 165 -11.31 5.86 -0.20
C ILE A 165 -9.90 5.32 -0.48
N ILE A 166 -9.03 5.30 0.54
CA ILE A 166 -7.66 4.80 0.39
C ILE A 166 -7.64 3.28 0.60
N ARG A 167 -7.18 2.54 -0.41
CA ARG A 167 -7.26 1.07 -0.49
C ARG A 167 -5.94 0.42 -0.09
N SER A 168 -5.99 -0.85 0.34
CA SER A 168 -4.81 -1.59 0.79
C SER A 168 -3.68 -1.71 -0.26
N PRO A 169 -3.94 -1.95 -1.56
CA PRO A 169 -2.87 -1.97 -2.57
C PRO A 169 -2.19 -0.60 -2.75
N VAL A 170 -2.97 0.49 -2.67
CA VAL A 170 -2.46 1.86 -2.73
C VAL A 170 -1.61 2.16 -1.51
N ARG A 171 -2.08 1.79 -0.30
CA ARG A 171 -1.32 1.92 0.95
C ARG A 171 -0.02 1.13 0.93
N PHE A 172 -0.04 -0.08 0.38
CA PHE A 172 1.18 -0.86 0.22
C PHE A 172 2.18 -0.20 -0.74
N ARG A 173 1.67 0.40 -1.82
CA ARG A 173 2.49 1.19 -2.76
C ARG A 173 3.05 2.45 -2.10
N GLU A 174 2.24 3.20 -1.35
CA GLU A 174 2.68 4.36 -0.56
C GLU A 174 3.79 3.97 0.42
N TRP A 175 3.56 2.94 1.23
CA TRP A 175 4.54 2.44 2.18
C TRP A 175 5.85 2.05 1.47
N ARG A 176 5.76 1.33 0.35
CA ARG A 176 6.93 0.97 -0.47
C ARG A 176 7.65 2.20 -1.02
N SER A 177 6.91 3.20 -1.48
CA SER A 177 7.45 4.45 -2.03
C SER A 177 8.14 5.32 -0.97
N CYS A 178 7.70 5.26 0.29
CA CYS A 178 8.37 5.98 1.39
C CYS A 178 9.74 5.42 1.74
N HIS A 179 10.00 4.15 1.44
CA HIS A 179 11.28 3.53 1.69
C HIS A 179 12.15 3.63 0.43
N THR A 180 13.45 3.85 0.62
CA THR A 180 14.38 3.57 -0.46
C THR A 180 14.25 2.08 -0.79
N PRO A 181 14.03 1.69 -2.05
CA PRO A 181 13.83 0.30 -2.39
C PRO A 181 14.98 -0.55 -1.82
N LEU A 182 14.64 -1.49 -0.93
CA LEU A 182 15.60 -2.41 -0.30
C LEU A 182 16.41 -3.18 -1.36
N ALA A 183 15.81 -3.38 -2.54
CA ALA A 183 16.47 -3.95 -3.68
C ALA A 183 17.28 -2.89 -4.46
N ARG A 184 18.49 -2.56 -3.97
CA ARG A 184 19.62 -2.18 -4.86
C ARG A 184 19.68 -3.13 -6.08
N TRP A 185 19.32 -4.39 -5.85
CA TRP A 185 19.20 -5.46 -6.83
C TRP A 185 18.17 -5.23 -7.93
N GLN A 186 17.12 -4.43 -7.77
CA GLN A 186 16.14 -4.22 -8.84
C GLN A 186 16.66 -3.24 -9.91
N GLY A 187 17.54 -2.31 -9.51
CA GLY A 187 18.38 -1.54 -10.43
C GLY A 187 19.47 -2.41 -11.06
N MET A 188 20.20 -3.21 -10.26
CA MET A 188 21.25 -4.11 -10.77
C MET A 188 20.74 -5.22 -11.70
N LEU A 189 19.61 -5.87 -11.40
CA LEU A 189 19.02 -6.95 -12.21
C LEU A 189 18.34 -6.42 -13.47
N ASN A 190 18.04 -5.11 -13.50
CA ASN A 190 17.74 -4.41 -14.75
C ASN A 190 19.06 -3.95 -15.38
N LEU A 191 19.95 -4.93 -15.64
CA LEU A 191 21.33 -4.78 -16.12
C LEU A 191 21.44 -3.78 -17.27
N THR A 192 20.49 -3.82 -18.20
CA THR A 192 20.39 -2.89 -19.34
C THR A 192 20.22 -1.44 -18.89
N SER A 193 19.35 -1.17 -17.92
CA SER A 193 19.12 0.21 -17.42
C SER A 193 20.26 0.72 -16.53
N PHE A 194 20.89 -0.15 -15.74
CA PHE A 194 21.99 0.25 -14.86
C PHE A 194 23.27 0.54 -15.66
N LEU A 195 23.70 -0.39 -16.53
CA LEU A 195 24.89 -0.17 -17.35
C LEU A 195 24.65 0.96 -18.36
N SER A 196 23.52 0.96 -19.08
CA SER A 196 23.24 1.96 -20.11
C SER A 196 22.99 3.35 -19.51
N ASN A 197 22.03 3.49 -18.58
CA ASN A 197 21.59 4.83 -18.13
C ASN A 197 22.52 5.44 -17.07
N GLN A 198 22.97 4.65 -16.08
CA GLN A 198 23.74 5.21 -14.97
C GLN A 198 25.24 5.25 -15.24
N VAL A 199 25.79 4.26 -15.94
CA VAL A 199 27.24 4.23 -16.19
C VAL A 199 27.56 4.82 -17.55
N CYS A 200 27.06 4.26 -18.66
CA CYS A 200 27.42 4.72 -20.00
C CYS A 200 26.92 6.13 -20.30
N LEU A 201 25.62 6.41 -20.14
CA LEU A 201 25.02 7.72 -20.42
C LEU A 201 25.56 8.82 -19.52
N THR A 202 25.64 8.56 -18.21
CA THR A 202 26.19 9.57 -17.28
C THR A 202 27.66 9.83 -17.57
N SER A 203 28.45 8.78 -17.86
CA SER A 203 29.86 8.97 -18.23
C SER A 203 29.99 9.72 -19.56
N PHE A 204 29.16 9.40 -20.56
CA PHE A 204 29.11 10.12 -21.82
C PHE A 204 28.77 11.60 -21.64
N PHE A 205 27.73 11.93 -20.85
CA PHE A 205 27.36 13.31 -20.58
C PHE A 205 28.43 14.06 -19.78
N LYS A 206 29.12 13.38 -18.87
CA LYS A 206 30.26 13.97 -18.16
C LYS A 206 31.45 14.20 -19.08
N MET A 207 31.81 13.23 -19.92
CA MET A 207 32.92 13.34 -20.88
C MET A 207 32.67 14.41 -21.95
N THR A 208 31.42 14.60 -22.37
CA THR A 208 31.02 15.64 -23.33
C THR A 208 30.81 17.01 -22.70
N GLY A 209 30.90 17.14 -21.36
CA GLY A 209 30.62 18.37 -20.63
C GLY A 209 29.13 18.74 -20.54
N LEU A 210 28.25 17.98 -21.19
CA LEU A 210 26.80 18.21 -21.20
C LEU A 210 26.17 18.05 -19.81
N TYR A 211 26.75 17.22 -18.94
CA TYR A 211 26.27 17.04 -17.57
C TYR A 211 26.43 18.33 -16.75
N GLU A 212 27.61 18.94 -16.81
CA GLU A 212 27.90 20.20 -16.12
C GLU A 212 27.12 21.37 -16.74
N ALA A 213 27.00 21.38 -18.08
CA ALA A 213 26.14 22.34 -18.77
C ALA A 213 24.67 22.20 -18.32
N GLY A 214 24.18 20.97 -18.14
CA GLY A 214 22.85 20.69 -17.61
C GLY A 214 22.64 21.23 -16.20
N ILE A 215 23.60 20.98 -15.29
CA ILE A 215 23.57 21.52 -13.93
C ILE A 215 23.55 23.06 -13.95
N SER A 216 24.45 23.67 -14.72
CA SER A 216 24.53 25.12 -14.86
C SER A 216 23.22 25.71 -15.38
N ASN A 217 22.60 25.07 -16.38
CA ASN A 217 21.31 25.48 -16.93
C ASN A 217 20.17 25.37 -15.90
N THR A 218 20.15 24.31 -15.08
CA THR A 218 19.12 24.16 -14.02
C THR A 218 19.29 25.19 -12.90
N LEU A 219 20.54 25.57 -12.58
CA LEU A 219 20.83 26.61 -11.58
C LEU A 219 20.61 28.03 -12.12
N ASN A 220 20.56 28.21 -13.44
CA ASN A 220 20.26 29.50 -14.08
C ASN A 220 18.74 29.77 -14.09
N VAL A 221 18.15 29.90 -12.89
CA VAL A 221 16.74 30.21 -12.72
C VAL A 221 16.45 31.64 -13.20
N GLN A 222 15.50 31.77 -14.13
CA GLN A 222 15.07 33.05 -14.70
C GLN A 222 13.64 33.39 -14.27
N VAL A 223 13.37 34.68 -14.12
CA VAL A 223 12.04 35.22 -13.85
C VAL A 223 11.52 35.81 -15.16
N GLU A 224 10.44 35.25 -15.69
CA GLU A 224 9.79 35.76 -16.90
C GLU A 224 8.51 36.50 -16.50
N GLU A 225 8.45 37.80 -16.77
CA GLU A 225 7.26 38.61 -16.49
C GLU A 225 6.36 38.68 -17.74
N LYS A 226 5.06 38.36 -17.56
CA LYS A 226 4.05 38.45 -18.61
C LYS A 226 2.90 39.33 -18.13
N THR A 227 2.66 40.42 -18.86
CA THR A 227 1.54 41.32 -18.61
C THR A 227 0.37 40.95 -19.50
N PHE A 228 -0.78 40.67 -18.88
CA PHE A 228 -2.01 40.37 -19.58
C PHE A 228 -2.95 41.56 -19.49
N TYR A 229 -3.50 41.99 -20.63
CA TYR A 229 -4.49 43.05 -20.70
C TYR A 229 -5.87 42.44 -20.95
N LEU A 230 -6.78 42.63 -20.01
CA LEU A 230 -8.14 42.09 -20.06
C LEU A 230 -9.12 43.28 -20.01
N PRO A 231 -9.89 43.55 -21.08
CA PRO A 231 -10.79 44.72 -21.14
C PRO A 231 -11.89 44.73 -20.08
N THR A 232 -12.19 43.56 -19.51
CA THR A 232 -13.23 43.36 -18.50
C THR A 232 -12.65 43.08 -17.11
N LEU A 233 -11.37 43.38 -16.88
CA LEU A 233 -10.73 43.19 -15.58
C LEU A 233 -11.31 44.20 -14.58
N PRO A 234 -11.77 43.76 -13.39
CA PRO A 234 -12.18 44.69 -12.35
C PRO A 234 -11.00 45.55 -11.87
N ASP A 235 -11.24 46.82 -11.56
CA ASP A 235 -10.21 47.77 -11.10
C ASP A 235 -9.40 47.29 -9.89
N ALA A 236 -10.01 46.46 -9.02
CA ALA A 236 -9.33 45.87 -7.87
C ALA A 236 -8.19 44.90 -8.24
N PHE A 237 -8.16 44.40 -9.48
CA PHE A 237 -7.10 43.54 -10.01
C PHE A 237 -6.14 44.29 -10.95
N ASP A 238 -6.28 45.61 -11.08
CA ASP A 238 -5.32 46.40 -11.84
C ASP A 238 -3.95 46.30 -11.16
N HIS A 239 -2.91 46.04 -11.96
CA HIS A 239 -1.56 45.71 -11.49
C HIS A 239 -1.43 44.52 -10.52
N PHE A 240 -2.44 43.65 -10.40
CA PHE A 240 -2.35 42.47 -9.54
C PHE A 240 -1.27 41.48 -10.03
N ARG A 241 -0.26 41.23 -9.20
CA ARG A 241 0.91 40.41 -9.55
C ARG A 241 0.76 39.00 -9.02
N ILE A 242 0.77 38.03 -9.94
CA ILE A 242 0.75 36.60 -9.62
C ILE A 242 2.13 36.01 -9.91
N LEU A 243 2.78 35.44 -8.89
CA LEU A 243 3.96 34.62 -9.04
C LEU A 243 3.54 33.16 -9.19
N LEU A 244 4.04 32.47 -10.22
CA LEU A 244 3.82 31.04 -10.42
C LEU A 244 5.16 30.29 -10.30
N LEU A 245 5.27 29.41 -9.30
CA LEU A 245 6.42 28.55 -9.08
C LEU A 245 6.10 27.13 -9.53
N THR A 246 6.75 26.63 -10.58
CA THR A 246 6.51 25.28 -11.15
C THR A 246 7.79 24.45 -11.18
N ASP A 247 7.66 23.12 -11.11
CA ASP A 247 8.75 22.14 -11.29
C ASP A 247 9.98 22.41 -10.40
N LEU A 248 9.73 22.76 -9.14
CA LEU A 248 10.76 23.22 -8.21
C LEU A 248 11.84 22.17 -7.91
N HIS A 249 11.49 20.88 -7.92
CA HIS A 249 12.42 19.75 -7.75
C HIS A 249 13.50 19.99 -6.65
N LEU A 250 13.08 20.47 -5.48
CA LEU A 250 13.96 21.06 -4.46
C LEU A 250 15.01 20.10 -3.88
N ASP A 251 14.82 18.79 -4.04
CA ASP A 251 15.75 17.74 -3.60
C ASP A 251 16.62 17.16 -4.74
N GLY A 252 16.62 17.82 -5.91
CA GLY A 252 17.33 17.39 -7.12
C GLY A 252 18.78 17.86 -7.21
N LEU A 253 19.07 19.12 -6.87
CA LEU A 253 20.40 19.72 -6.94
C LEU A 253 20.73 20.48 -5.66
N GLU A 254 22.01 20.49 -5.30
CA GLU A 254 22.53 21.34 -4.24
C GLU A 254 22.47 22.81 -4.67
N ASN A 255 22.26 23.74 -3.72
CA ASN A 255 22.16 25.19 -3.91
C ASN A 255 20.92 25.72 -4.67
N LEU A 256 20.07 24.85 -5.25
CA LEU A 256 18.87 25.31 -5.97
C LEU A 256 17.92 26.11 -5.07
N THR A 257 17.76 25.69 -3.81
CA THR A 257 16.88 26.39 -2.85
C THR A 257 17.39 27.79 -2.53
N GLU A 258 18.70 27.94 -2.36
CA GLU A 258 19.36 29.20 -2.06
C GLU A 258 19.21 30.20 -3.21
N ILE A 259 19.42 29.75 -4.46
CA ILE A 259 19.22 30.57 -5.67
C ILE A 259 17.75 31.03 -5.79
N LEU A 260 16.80 30.13 -5.54
CA LEU A 260 15.38 30.47 -5.57
C LEU A 260 15.04 31.54 -4.51
N ILE A 261 15.55 31.41 -3.29
CA ILE A 261 15.33 32.39 -2.22
C ILE A 261 15.88 33.77 -2.62
N GLU A 262 17.09 33.84 -3.18
CA GLU A 262 17.68 35.10 -3.65
C GLU A 262 16.81 35.80 -4.70
N LYS A 263 16.27 35.03 -5.66
CA LYS A 263 15.37 35.58 -6.69
C LYS A 263 14.03 36.02 -6.11
N LEU A 264 13.44 35.23 -5.22
CA LEU A 264 12.14 35.51 -4.62
C LEU A 264 12.14 36.79 -3.79
N GLN A 265 13.22 37.06 -3.05
CA GLN A 265 13.35 38.29 -2.24
C GLN A 265 13.31 39.58 -3.08
N ALA A 266 13.59 39.51 -4.39
CA ALA A 266 13.57 40.65 -5.28
C ALA A 266 12.21 40.89 -5.96
N ILE A 267 11.21 40.02 -5.72
CA ILE A 267 9.92 40.05 -6.41
C ILE A 267 8.83 40.39 -5.40
N ASP A 268 8.09 41.45 -5.68
CA ASP A 268 6.90 41.84 -4.90
C ASP A 268 5.64 41.33 -5.60
N VAL A 269 4.84 40.50 -4.93
CA VAL A 269 3.64 39.88 -5.50
C VAL A 269 2.46 39.86 -4.54
N ASP A 270 1.24 39.93 -5.08
CA ASP A 270 0.00 39.83 -4.30
C ASP A 270 -0.40 38.38 -4.03
N LEU A 271 -0.06 37.48 -4.96
CA LEU A 271 -0.40 36.06 -4.88
C LEU A 271 0.73 35.20 -5.43
N CYS A 272 1.19 34.25 -4.63
CA CYS A 272 2.08 33.20 -5.10
C CYS A 272 1.34 31.86 -5.23
N LEU A 273 1.40 31.27 -6.42
CA LEU A 273 0.92 29.95 -6.74
C LEU A 273 2.09 28.97 -6.78
N ILE A 274 2.09 28.00 -5.88
CA ILE A 274 3.06 26.88 -5.91
C ILE A 274 2.40 25.73 -6.67
N GLY A 275 2.98 25.41 -7.83
CA GLY A 275 2.56 24.32 -8.71
C GLY A 275 2.94 22.94 -8.19
N GLY A 276 2.82 21.96 -9.10
CA GLY A 276 3.22 20.58 -8.85
C GLY A 276 4.73 20.36 -8.85
N ASP A 277 5.14 19.09 -8.72
CA ASP A 277 6.53 18.65 -8.92
C ASP A 277 7.60 19.35 -8.07
N ILE A 278 7.24 19.55 -6.79
CA ILE A 278 8.14 20.08 -5.76
C ILE A 278 9.31 19.12 -5.47
N ARG A 279 9.13 17.82 -5.70
CA ARG A 279 10.09 16.76 -5.39
C ARG A 279 10.57 16.07 -6.67
N MET A 280 11.88 15.91 -6.81
CA MET A 280 12.53 15.16 -7.88
C MET A 280 12.48 13.65 -7.64
N LYS A 281 12.75 13.22 -6.41
CA LYS A 281 12.79 11.77 -6.09
C LYS A 281 11.38 11.18 -6.08
N THR A 282 11.19 10.08 -6.78
CA THR A 282 9.93 9.31 -6.78
C THR A 282 9.83 8.29 -5.64
N TYR A 283 10.95 8.00 -4.96
CA TYR A 283 11.06 7.03 -3.86
C TYR A 283 11.93 7.55 -2.72
N GLY A 284 11.70 7.04 -1.52
CA GLY A 284 12.42 7.42 -0.29
C GLY A 284 11.70 8.50 0.51
N PRO A 285 12.34 9.03 1.57
CA PRO A 285 11.72 9.98 2.48
C PRO A 285 11.43 11.32 1.79
N ILE A 286 10.25 11.89 2.06
CA ILE A 286 9.84 13.23 1.59
C ILE A 286 10.44 14.36 2.44
N ALA A 287 10.88 14.05 3.67
CA ALA A 287 11.36 15.03 4.65
C ALA A 287 12.45 15.99 4.12
N PRO A 288 13.44 15.57 3.32
CA PRO A 288 14.43 16.49 2.75
C PRO A 288 13.79 17.59 1.89
N CYS A 289 12.94 17.21 0.93
CA CYS A 289 12.21 18.15 0.06
C CYS A 289 11.35 19.13 0.88
N LEU A 290 10.63 18.64 1.90
CA LEU A 290 9.83 19.52 2.77
C LEU A 290 10.67 20.49 3.59
N ARG A 291 11.91 20.13 3.96
CA ARG A 291 12.82 21.06 4.64
C ARG A 291 13.24 22.19 3.71
N HIS A 292 13.52 21.90 2.44
CA HIS A 292 13.82 22.94 1.44
C HIS A 292 12.60 23.83 1.20
N LEU A 293 11.41 23.24 1.02
CA LEU A 293 10.18 24.01 0.83
C LEU A 293 9.89 24.92 2.03
N ARG A 294 10.06 24.42 3.26
CA ARG A 294 9.86 25.21 4.48
C ARG A 294 10.84 26.37 4.63
N ARG A 295 12.04 26.26 4.04
CA ARG A 295 13.01 27.36 3.98
C ARG A 295 12.63 28.40 2.93
N LEU A 296 11.99 27.98 1.83
CA LEU A 296 11.61 28.85 0.72
C LEU A 296 10.35 29.67 1.00
N ILE A 297 9.33 29.06 1.61
CA ILE A 297 8.01 29.69 1.85
C ILE A 297 8.08 31.07 2.54
N PRO A 298 8.93 31.31 3.57
CA PRO A 298 9.00 32.61 4.23
C PRO A 298 9.57 33.76 3.39
N HIS A 299 10.09 33.47 2.19
CA HIS A 299 10.67 34.46 1.28
C HIS A 299 9.76 34.77 0.09
N ILE A 300 8.53 34.27 0.13
CA ILE A 300 7.41 34.62 -0.75
C ILE A 300 6.57 35.66 -0.02
#